data_AF-A0A6M3JGX5-F1
#
_entry.id   AF-A0A6M3JGX5-F1
#
_cell.length_a   1.000
_cell.length_b   1.000
_cell.length_c   1.000
_cell.angle_alpha   90.00
_cell.angle_beta   90.00
_cell.angle_gamma   90.00
#
_symmetry.space_group_name_H-M   'P 1'
#
loop_
_entity.id
_entity.type
_entity.pdbx_description
1 polymer ?
#
loop_
_entity_poly.entity_id
_entity_poly.type
_entity_poly.pdbx_seq_one_letter_code
_entity_poly.pdbx_strand_id
1 'polypeptide(L)' 'MELTPENKAHIDALSHHQLLSRIRVAPSGDPWFQGDTGKYWMSRYAEKRDENPGEAVRDSKAIG' A
#
# COMPACT_ATOMS: atom_id res chain seq x y z
N MET A 1 2.29 -11.41 9.90
CA MET A 1 0.83 -11.38 9.63
C MET A 1 0.58 -12.26 8.41
N GLU A 2 -0.56 -12.95 8.35
CA GLU A 2 -0.94 -13.76 7.19
C GLU A 2 -1.92 -13.02 6.28
N LEU A 3 -1.89 -13.35 4.99
CA LEU A 3 -2.82 -12.79 4.01
C LEU A 3 -4.18 -13.49 4.12
N THR A 4 -4.95 -13.11 5.13
CA THR A 4 -6.34 -13.55 5.28
C THR A 4 -7.25 -12.81 4.29
N PRO A 5 -8.44 -13.36 3.96
CA PRO A 5 -9.42 -12.67 3.13
C PRO A 5 -9.79 -11.27 3.65
N GLU A 6 -9.86 -11.11 4.97
CA GLU A 6 -10.16 -9.83 5.63
C GLU A 6 -9.02 -8.82 5.44
N ASN A 7 -7.77 -9.24 5.65
CA ASN A 7 -6.60 -8.39 5.42
C ASN A 7 -6.48 -7.99 3.95
N LYS A 8 -6.78 -8.93 3.04
CA LYS A 8 -6.80 -8.66 1.60
C LYS A 8 -7.86 -7.61 1.25
N ALA A 9 -9.09 -7.79 1.72
CA ALA A 9 -10.19 -6.85 1.50
C ALA A 9 -9.89 -5.46 2.08
N HIS A 10 -9.22 -5.41 3.24
CA HIS A 10 -8.75 -4.15 3.82
C HIS A 10 -7.79 -3.42 2.87
N ILE A 11 -6.74 -4.11 2.37
CA ILE A 11 -5.77 -3.52 1.44
C ILE A 11 -6.44 -3.08 0.14
N ASP A 12 -7.40 -3.85 -0.37
CA ASP A 12 -8.13 -3.54 -1.61
C ASP A 12 -9.00 -2.29 -1.49
N ALA A 13 -9.53 -2.01 -0.30
CA ALA A 13 -10.33 -0.82 -0.02
C ALA A 13 -9.50 0.47 0.08
N LEU A 14 -8.16 0.39 0.21
CA LEU A 14 -7.30 1.55 0.36
C LEU A 14 -7.07 2.29 -0.97
N SER A 15 -6.96 3.60 -0.90
CA SER A 15 -6.49 4.43 -2.02
C SER A 15 -4.97 4.34 -2.18
N HIS A 16 -4.45 4.76 -3.34
CA HIS A 16 -3.00 4.84 -3.56
C HIS A 16 -2.32 5.72 -2.49
N HIS A 17 -2.88 6.90 -2.19
CA HIS A 17 -2.41 7.77 -1.11
C HIS A 17 -2.33 7.05 0.24
N GLN A 18 -3.37 6.30 0.63
CA GLN A 18 -3.38 5.58 1.91
C GLN A 18 -2.33 4.47 1.96
N LEU A 19 -2.18 3.72 0.87
CA LEU A 19 -1.14 2.70 0.74
C LEU A 19 0.26 3.32 0.88
N LEU A 20 0.51 4.41 0.15
CA LEU A 20 1.79 5.12 0.17
C LEU A 20 2.08 5.76 1.54
N SER A 21 1.07 6.38 2.14
CA SER A 21 1.19 7.03 3.45
C SER A 21 1.63 6.03 4.50
N ARG A 22 0.98 4.85 4.56
CA ARG A 22 1.36 3.78 5.49
C ARG A 22 2.79 3.29 5.24
N ILE A 23 3.20 3.11 3.97
CA ILE A 23 4.57 2.72 3.61
C ILE A 23 5.60 3.74 4.13
N ARG A 24 5.31 5.04 4.04
CA ARG A 24 6.25 6.10 4.43
C ARG A 24 6.40 6.27 5.95
N VAL A 25 5.36 5.98 6.73
CA VAL A 25 5.34 6.27 8.18
C VAL A 25 5.52 5.05 9.06
N ALA A 26 5.29 3.84 8.54
CA ALA A 26 5.37 2.64 9.35
C ALA A 26 6.80 2.35 9.83
N PRO A 27 6.96 1.81 11.05
CA PRO A 27 8.27 1.41 11.54
C PRO A 27 8.83 0.26 10.71
N SER A 28 10.16 0.17 10.63
CA SER A 28 10.82 -0.97 10.00
C SER A 28 10.41 -2.27 10.70
N GLY A 29 10.01 -3.26 9.90
CA GLY A 29 9.50 -4.53 10.41
C GLY A 29 8.01 -4.54 10.75
N ASP A 30 7.23 -3.53 10.34
CA ASP A 30 5.77 -3.57 10.50
C ASP A 30 5.19 -4.85 9.82
N PRO A 31 4.38 -5.65 10.55
CA PRO A 31 3.84 -6.92 10.06
C PRO A 31 3.03 -6.83 8.77
N TRP A 32 2.46 -5.67 8.44
CA TRP A 32 1.72 -5.45 7.20
C TRP A 32 2.60 -5.56 5.95
N PHE A 33 3.89 -5.30 6.10
CA PHE A 33 4.86 -5.33 5.00
C PHE A 33 5.72 -6.60 5.01
N GLN A 34 5.35 -7.60 5.80
CA GLN A 34 6.06 -8.87 5.89
C GLN A 34 5.29 -10.01 5.21
N GLY A 35 6.03 -11.04 4.78
CA GLY A 35 5.44 -12.25 4.21
C GLY A 35 4.54 -11.97 3.00
N ASP A 36 3.49 -12.77 2.83
CA ASP A 36 2.58 -12.65 1.68
C ASP A 36 1.65 -11.43 1.79
N THR A 37 1.33 -10.96 3.00
CA THR A 37 0.60 -9.70 3.20
C THR A 37 1.41 -8.52 2.66
N GLY A 38 2.71 -8.47 2.95
CA GLY A 38 3.60 -7.43 2.44
C GLY A 38 3.75 -7.47 0.93
N LYS A 39 3.92 -8.66 0.34
CA LYS A 39 3.95 -8.82 -1.12
C LYS A 39 2.65 -8.30 -1.75
N TYR A 40 1.49 -8.64 -1.16
CA TYR A 40 0.20 -8.19 -1.66
C TYR A 40 0.05 -6.67 -1.54
N TRP A 41 0.44 -6.09 -0.41
CA TRP A 41 0.43 -4.63 -0.22
C TRP A 41 1.21 -3.92 -1.33
N MET A 42 2.45 -4.36 -1.58
CA MET A 42 3.32 -3.74 -2.59
C MET A 42 2.77 -3.94 -4.01
N SER A 43 2.14 -5.09 -4.28
CA SER A 43 1.47 -5.35 -5.56
C SER A 43 0.30 -4.39 -5.78
N ARG A 44 -0.60 -4.23 -4.79
CA ARG A 44 -1.74 -3.30 -4.88
C ARG A 44 -1.32 -1.85 -5.00
N TYR A 45 -0.26 -1.46 -4.29
CA TYR A 45 0.35 -0.15 -4.42
C TYR A 45 0.85 0.09 -5.86
N ALA A 46 1.59 -0.86 -6.44
CA ALA A 46 2.11 -0.75 -7.80
C ALA A 46 0.98 -0.70 -8.84
N GLU A 47 -0.04 -1.55 -8.70
CA GLU A 47 -1.19 -1.56 -9.62
C GLU A 47 -1.89 -0.19 -9.65
N LYS A 48 -2.23 0.39 -8.49
CA LYS A 48 -2.90 1.69 -8.43
C LYS A 48 -2.01 2.83 -8.93
N ARG A 49 -0.69 2.73 -8.72
CA ARG A 49 0.28 3.68 -9.28
C ARG A 49 0.27 3.64 -10.80
N ASP A 50 0.26 2.45 -11.37
CA ASP A 50 0.35 2.25 -12.82
C ASP A 50 -1.00 2.54 -13.51
N GLU A 51 -2.12 2.34 -12.83
CA GLU A 51 -3.47 2.72 -13.29
C GLU A 51 -3.63 4.24 -13.43
N ASN A 52 -3.11 5.01 -12.46
CA ASN A 52 -3.20 6.48 -12.46
C ASN A 52 -1.86 7.16 -12.12
N PRO A 53 -0.86 7.15 -13.03
CA PRO A 53 0.49 7.64 -12.73
C PRO A 53 0.54 9.12 -12.32
N GLY A 54 -0.33 9.96 -12.91
CA GLY A 54 -0.40 11.38 -12.57
C GLY A 54 -0.92 11.64 -11.15
N GLU A 55 -1.90 10.86 -10.70
CA GLU A 55 -2.40 10.89 -9.32
C GLU A 55 -1.32 10.37 -8.37
N ALA A 56 -0.62 9.30 -8.74
CA ALA A 56 0.44 8.75 -7.91
C ALA A 56 1.58 9.75 -7.62
N VAL A 57 1.97 10.55 -8.62
CA VAL A 57 2.94 11.64 -8.43
C VAL A 57 2.37 12.72 -7.51
N ARG A 58 1.10 13.07 -7.65
CA ARG A 58 0.43 14.05 -6.78
C ARG A 58 0.39 13.56 -5.32
N ASP A 59 0.01 12.31 -5.10
CA ASP A 59 -0.03 11.68 -3.79
C ASP A 59 1.34 11.65 -3.13
N SER A 60 2.38 11.26 -3.89
CA SER A 60 3.75 11.25 -3.36
C SER A 60 4.21 12.65 -2.94
N LYS A 61 3.85 13.69 -3.71
CA LYS A 61 4.17 15.08 -3.35
C LYS A 61 3.38 15.58 -2.14
N ALA A 62 2.15 15.12 -1.98
CA ALA A 62 1.31 15.49 -0.84
C ALA A 62 1.82 14.92 0.49
N ILE A 63 2.44 13.73 0.45
CA ILE A 63 2.95 13.04 1.63
C ILE A 63 4.33 13.57 2.07
N GLY A 64 5.23 13.90 1.12
CA GLY A 64 6.58 14.40 1.43
C GLY A 64 7.69 13.73 0.63
#